data_AF-A0A2V7F4V8-F1
#
_entry.id   AF-A0A2V7F4V8-F1
#
_cell.length_a   1.000
_cell.length_b   1.000
_cell.length_c   1.000
_cell.angle_alpha   90.00
_cell.angle_beta   90.00
_cell.angle_gamma   90.00
#
_symmetry.space_group_name_H-M   'P 1'
#
loop_
_entity.id
_entity.type
_entity.pdbx_description
1 polymer ?
#
loop_
_entity_poly.entity_id
_entity_poly.type
_entity_poly.pdbx_seq_one_letter_code
_entity_poly.pdbx_strand_id
1 'polypeptide(L)'
;MHRQRQGRTIVTLALAFVVGIAAIAAADETCNSPYVTKLIKGQEDFVYVWTLGVDGVGDGSDKLVTVDVNPKSKRYGKVLNAVSVGTRGEAHHMGFTDDRRFIWAGGLSEPKIYVFDIGTDPGRPKLVKTISDMADKTGYLGPHTYYAMPGRMLVQALSNTKDKGGRTGMALYNNAGGFVASYPTPTDGGGDGYGYDLAVNPRKNVLLTSSFTGYDNYMRPLGDVVNDPEAMKRFGNTMVVWDLKAMKPKQILAVPGTPLEIRWSLNPGDDWAITATALTSKLWLVKQDKGAWQAKEVATVGDPAKIPLPVDISITRDGKGLWLNTFMDGTTRYFDLSNPEAPKQTYEKVTGKQVNMISQSWDGKRVYITSSLLANWDKGGADNEQFLRGFRWDGKELTQAFEVDFTQEKLGRAHHMKLGSKSLRSAPSAQ
;
A
#
# COMPACT_ATOMS: atom_id res chain seq x y z
N MET A 1 60.34 57.32 11.47
CA MET A 1 59.11 57.80 10.81
C MET A 1 58.67 56.78 9.77
N HIS A 2 57.44 56.28 9.91
CA HIS A 2 56.56 55.67 8.88
C HIS A 2 57.18 55.01 7.62
N ARG A 3 56.95 53.70 7.43
CA ARG A 3 55.75 53.17 6.71
C ARG A 3 55.75 51.65 6.64
N GLN A 4 54.57 51.09 6.92
CA GLN A 4 54.16 49.71 6.70
C GLN A 4 54.25 49.29 5.22
N ARG A 5 54.59 48.02 4.98
CA ARG A 5 53.96 47.22 3.91
C ARG A 5 53.62 45.83 4.47
N GLN A 6 52.31 45.59 4.59
CA GLN A 6 51.71 44.31 4.94
C GLN A 6 51.84 43.34 3.76
N GLY A 7 52.43 42.17 3.99
CA GLY A 7 52.28 41.00 3.13
C GLY A 7 51.20 40.10 3.71
N ARG A 8 50.02 40.06 3.09
CA ARG A 8 48.95 39.12 3.42
C ARG A 8 49.19 37.82 2.64
N THR A 9 49.61 36.78 3.33
CA THR A 9 49.57 35.41 2.83
C THR A 9 48.13 34.89 2.94
N ILE A 10 47.45 34.72 1.81
CA ILE A 10 46.14 34.07 1.76
C ILE A 10 46.40 32.56 1.75
N VAL A 11 46.10 31.88 2.85
CA VAL A 11 46.00 30.42 2.92
C VAL A 11 44.57 30.05 2.56
N THR A 12 44.38 29.53 1.34
CA THR A 12 43.08 29.00 0.90
C THR A 12 42.86 27.63 1.52
N LEU A 13 42.11 27.56 2.61
CA LEU A 13 41.60 26.30 3.18
C LEU A 13 40.44 25.80 2.31
N ALA A 14 40.71 24.82 1.46
CA ALA A 14 39.68 24.07 0.76
C ALA A 14 39.00 23.11 1.77
N LEU A 15 37.81 23.49 2.26
CA LEU A 15 36.92 22.54 2.94
C LEU A 15 36.38 21.56 1.90
N ALA A 16 36.89 20.33 1.89
CA ALA A 16 36.27 19.23 1.19
C ALA A 16 34.94 18.88 1.89
N PHE A 17 33.83 19.31 1.30
CA PHE A 17 32.50 18.84 1.68
C PHE A 17 32.36 17.39 1.22
N VAL A 18 32.62 16.44 2.12
CA VAL A 18 32.25 15.04 1.88
C VAL A 18 30.73 14.95 1.99
N VAL A 19 30.05 15.09 0.86
CA VAL A 19 28.66 14.68 0.73
C VAL A 19 28.64 13.16 0.87
N GLY A 20 28.35 12.68 2.07
CA GLY A 20 28.12 11.26 2.30
C GLY A 20 26.96 10.80 1.42
N ILE A 21 27.26 10.02 0.38
CA ILE A 21 26.26 9.22 -0.31
C ILE A 21 25.77 8.22 0.74
N ALA A 22 24.60 8.47 1.31
CA ALA A 22 23.93 7.48 2.12
C ALA A 22 23.68 6.26 1.22
N ALA A 23 24.50 5.22 1.38
CA ALA A 23 24.23 3.93 0.79
C ALA A 23 22.83 3.52 1.24
N ILE A 24 21.90 3.36 0.29
CA ILE A 24 20.56 2.86 0.57
C ILE A 24 20.76 1.44 1.10
N ALA A 25 20.69 1.26 2.41
CA ALA A 25 20.69 -0.06 3.02
C ALA A 25 19.44 -0.77 2.49
N ALA A 26 19.61 -1.76 1.61
CA ALA A 26 18.48 -2.46 1.03
C ALA A 26 17.68 -3.15 2.15
N ALA A 27 16.44 -2.72 2.37
CA ALA A 27 15.48 -3.46 3.17
C ALA A 27 15.02 -4.68 2.38
N ASP A 28 14.49 -5.63 3.12
CA ASP A 28 13.81 -6.79 2.58
C ASP A 28 12.32 -6.51 2.26
N GLU A 29 11.83 -5.32 2.60
CA GLU A 29 10.44 -4.91 2.52
C GLU A 29 10.13 -4.20 1.20
N THR A 30 9.17 -4.72 0.43
CA THR A 30 9.04 -4.40 -1.00
C THR A 30 7.82 -3.57 -1.41
N CYS A 31 6.93 -3.30 -0.45
CA CYS A 31 5.64 -2.63 -0.69
C CYS A 31 5.41 -1.45 0.29
N ASN A 32 6.49 -0.73 0.62
CA ASN A 32 6.43 0.47 1.45
C ASN A 32 7.13 1.64 0.76
N SER A 33 6.89 2.83 1.29
CA SER A 33 7.63 4.02 0.85
C SER A 33 9.14 3.85 1.04
N PRO A 34 9.96 4.26 0.06
CA PRO A 34 11.42 4.24 0.18
C PRO A 34 11.94 5.25 1.22
N TYR A 35 11.08 6.11 1.77
CA TYR A 35 11.41 7.05 2.83
C TYR A 35 11.21 6.48 4.24
N VAL A 36 10.63 5.28 4.37
CA VAL A 36 10.54 4.62 5.68
C VAL A 36 11.94 4.26 6.15
N THR A 37 12.32 4.81 7.30
CA THR A 37 13.57 4.53 8.00
C THR A 37 13.41 3.31 8.91
N LYS A 38 14.48 2.92 9.62
CA LYS A 38 14.53 1.66 10.40
C LYS A 38 14.15 0.47 9.53
N LEU A 39 14.77 0.42 8.35
CA LEU A 39 14.64 -0.69 7.43
C LEU A 39 15.11 -1.97 8.12
N ILE A 40 14.20 -2.94 8.23
CA ILE A 40 14.49 -4.21 8.87
C ILE A 40 14.89 -5.21 7.79
N LYS A 41 15.86 -6.05 8.13
CA LYS A 41 16.31 -7.19 7.33
C LYS A 41 15.97 -8.47 8.09
N GLY A 42 15.66 -9.53 7.35
CA GLY A 42 15.48 -10.87 7.90
C GLY A 42 14.04 -11.19 8.26
N GLN A 43 13.76 -11.42 9.55
CA GLN A 43 12.50 -12.03 10.00
C GLN A 43 11.62 -10.98 10.70
N GLU A 44 10.39 -10.82 10.22
CA GLU A 44 9.31 -10.12 10.89
C GLU A 44 8.82 -10.88 12.14
N ASP A 45 8.47 -10.15 13.20
CA ASP A 45 7.85 -10.74 14.39
C ASP A 45 6.33 -10.66 14.36
N PHE A 46 5.79 -9.64 13.66
CA PHE A 46 4.38 -9.31 13.68
C PHE A 46 3.84 -9.07 12.28
N VAL A 47 2.60 -9.49 12.06
CA VAL A 47 1.73 -8.92 11.02
C VAL A 47 0.69 -8.08 11.74
N TYR A 48 0.64 -6.79 11.42
CA TYR A 48 -0.48 -5.92 11.75
C TYR A 48 -1.53 -6.07 10.65
N VAL A 49 -2.78 -6.32 11.02
CA VAL A 49 -3.91 -6.46 10.09
C VAL A 49 -4.94 -5.37 10.41
N TRP A 50 -5.17 -4.49 9.45
CA TRP A 50 -6.28 -3.54 9.53
C TRP A 50 -7.58 -4.27 9.15
N THR A 51 -8.54 -4.22 10.06
CA THR A 51 -9.68 -5.13 10.05
C THR A 51 -10.97 -4.34 10.09
N LEU A 52 -11.88 -4.65 9.17
CA LEU A 52 -13.21 -4.06 9.10
C LEU A 52 -14.17 -4.75 10.06
N GLY A 53 -14.79 -3.97 10.93
CA GLY A 53 -15.79 -4.45 11.88
C GLY A 53 -17.02 -5.03 11.18
N VAL A 54 -17.64 -6.03 11.80
CA VAL A 54 -18.88 -6.65 11.32
C VAL A 54 -19.91 -6.60 12.45
N ASP A 55 -21.12 -6.18 12.12
CA ASP A 55 -22.21 -6.11 13.10
C ASP A 55 -22.46 -7.46 13.76
N GLY A 56 -22.57 -7.47 15.09
CA GLY A 56 -22.75 -8.71 15.87
C GLY A 56 -21.49 -9.61 16.00
N VAL A 57 -20.34 -9.23 15.43
CA VAL A 57 -19.07 -9.95 15.56
C VAL A 57 -18.11 -9.17 16.46
N GLY A 58 -17.77 -9.75 17.61
CA GLY A 58 -16.91 -9.10 18.60
C GLY A 58 -17.57 -7.82 19.14
N ASP A 59 -16.87 -6.70 19.06
CA ASP A 59 -17.40 -5.37 19.37
C ASP A 59 -17.95 -4.61 18.14
N GLY A 60 -17.94 -5.24 16.95
CA GLY A 60 -18.39 -4.65 15.70
C GLY A 60 -17.58 -3.47 15.17
N SER A 61 -16.49 -3.10 15.84
CA SER A 61 -15.61 -1.98 15.46
C SER A 61 -14.53 -2.42 14.47
N ASP A 62 -14.12 -1.48 13.62
CA ASP A 62 -12.84 -1.54 12.93
C ASP A 62 -11.70 -1.60 13.96
N LYS A 63 -10.65 -2.34 13.65
CA LYS A 63 -9.56 -2.59 14.59
C LYS A 63 -8.23 -2.95 13.94
N LEU A 64 -7.15 -2.62 14.64
CA LEU A 64 -5.80 -3.05 14.30
C LEU A 64 -5.48 -4.32 15.10
N VAL A 65 -5.37 -5.45 14.40
CA VAL A 65 -5.01 -6.75 14.98
C VAL A 65 -3.51 -6.98 14.84
N THR A 66 -2.86 -7.47 15.88
CA THR A 66 -1.43 -7.86 15.85
C THR A 66 -1.33 -9.38 15.98
N VAL A 67 -0.73 -10.04 14.99
CA VAL A 67 -0.51 -11.49 14.95
C VAL A 67 0.98 -11.80 15.07
N ASP A 68 1.36 -12.75 15.91
CA ASP A 68 2.74 -13.24 16.01
C ASP A 68 3.08 -14.13 14.82
N VAL A 69 4.07 -13.73 14.03
CA VAL A 69 4.47 -14.46 12.81
C VAL A 69 5.94 -14.85 12.83
N ASN A 70 6.61 -14.78 13.99
CA ASN A 70 7.95 -15.33 14.11
C ASN A 70 7.87 -16.86 14.27
N PRO A 71 8.43 -17.68 13.35
CA PRO A 71 8.35 -19.14 13.44
C PRO A 71 9.02 -19.74 14.69
N LYS A 72 9.88 -18.97 15.37
CA LYS A 72 10.50 -19.37 16.65
C LYS A 72 9.63 -19.06 17.87
N SER A 73 8.53 -18.33 17.70
CA SER A 73 7.61 -18.01 18.78
C SER A 73 6.72 -19.20 19.12
N LYS A 74 6.52 -19.45 20.42
CA LYS A 74 5.50 -20.42 20.90
C LYS A 74 4.06 -19.99 20.57
N ARG A 75 3.87 -18.74 20.14
CA ARG A 75 2.58 -18.17 19.74
C ARG A 75 2.49 -17.92 18.23
N TYR A 76 3.38 -18.53 17.43
CA TYR A 76 3.36 -18.39 15.98
C TYR A 76 1.96 -18.68 15.40
N GLY A 77 1.44 -17.75 14.59
CA GLY A 77 0.10 -17.80 14.03
C GLY A 77 -1.01 -17.48 15.02
N LYS A 78 -0.74 -16.79 16.14
CA LYS A 78 -1.73 -16.39 17.14
C LYS A 78 -1.86 -14.88 17.27
N VAL A 79 -3.09 -14.44 17.51
CA VAL A 79 -3.42 -13.05 17.84
C VAL A 79 -2.80 -12.69 19.19
N LEU A 80 -2.09 -11.56 19.23
CA LEU A 80 -1.45 -11.03 20.43
C LEU A 80 -2.21 -9.87 21.05
N ASN A 81 -2.82 -9.05 20.20
CA ASN A 81 -3.47 -7.81 20.58
C ASN A 81 -4.47 -7.38 19.51
N ALA A 82 -5.53 -6.68 19.90
CA ALA A 82 -6.44 -5.98 19.01
C ALA A 82 -6.80 -4.62 19.61
N VAL A 83 -6.78 -3.57 18.79
CA VAL A 83 -7.11 -2.20 19.20
C VAL A 83 -8.26 -1.69 18.35
N SER A 84 -9.44 -1.57 18.95
CA SER A 84 -10.63 -1.04 18.30
C SER A 84 -10.65 0.49 18.30
N VAL A 85 -11.26 1.06 17.26
CA VAL A 85 -11.38 2.53 17.10
C VAL A 85 -12.76 3.08 17.45
N GLY A 86 -13.72 2.20 17.77
CA GLY A 86 -15.06 2.56 18.21
C GLY A 86 -16.04 2.90 17.07
N THR A 87 -15.63 2.70 15.81
CA THR A 87 -16.46 2.95 14.63
C THR A 87 -16.29 1.82 13.61
N ARG A 88 -17.19 1.78 12.63
CA ARG A 88 -17.14 0.87 11.48
C ARG A 88 -17.18 1.70 10.21
N GLY A 89 -16.02 1.93 9.61
CA GLY A 89 -15.79 2.94 8.58
C GLY A 89 -15.40 2.37 7.22
N GLU A 90 -15.57 1.07 6.97
CA GLU A 90 -14.98 0.37 5.82
C GLU A 90 -13.45 0.41 5.90
N ALA A 91 -12.87 0.04 7.06
CA ALA A 91 -11.43 -0.11 7.25
C ALA A 91 -10.78 -0.86 6.09
N HIS A 92 -9.78 -0.21 5.47
CA HIS A 92 -9.22 -0.70 4.22
C HIS A 92 -7.70 -0.66 4.25
N HIS A 93 -7.07 0.50 4.06
CA HIS A 93 -5.62 0.60 3.98
C HIS A 93 -4.97 1.34 5.15
N MET A 94 -3.66 1.09 5.30
CA MET A 94 -2.80 1.70 6.30
C MET A 94 -1.36 1.85 5.82
N GLY A 95 -0.57 2.70 6.49
CA GLY A 95 0.83 2.95 6.16
C GLY A 95 1.64 3.45 7.36
N PHE A 96 2.95 3.23 7.31
CA PHE A 96 3.86 3.70 8.35
C PHE A 96 4.19 5.18 8.18
N THR A 97 4.48 5.87 9.28
CA THR A 97 5.27 7.10 9.23
C THR A 97 6.71 6.80 8.79
N ASP A 98 7.42 7.81 8.29
CA ASP A 98 8.80 7.70 7.82
C ASP A 98 9.78 7.25 8.93
N ASP A 99 9.49 7.51 10.20
CA ASP A 99 10.25 7.01 11.35
C ASP A 99 9.84 5.60 11.84
N ARG A 100 8.85 4.99 11.16
CA ARG A 100 8.23 3.70 11.45
C ARG A 100 7.67 3.58 12.88
N ARG A 101 7.42 4.70 13.54
CA ARG A 101 6.90 4.72 14.91
C ARG A 101 5.39 4.58 14.96
N PHE A 102 4.69 5.07 13.93
CA PHE A 102 3.25 5.07 13.88
C PHE A 102 2.72 4.36 12.64
N ILE A 103 1.54 3.77 12.77
CA ILE A 103 0.70 3.32 11.66
C ILE A 103 -0.48 4.29 11.54
N TRP A 104 -0.71 4.82 10.35
CA TRP A 104 -1.90 5.58 9.99
C TRP A 104 -2.83 4.67 9.21
N ALA A 105 -4.10 4.59 9.59
CA ALA A 105 -5.10 3.74 8.95
C ALA A 105 -6.43 4.47 8.84
N GLY A 106 -7.27 4.13 7.86
CA GLY A 106 -8.59 4.74 7.75
C GLY A 106 -9.59 3.84 7.05
N GLY A 107 -10.78 4.40 6.82
CA GLY A 107 -11.91 3.68 6.26
C GLY A 107 -12.49 4.39 5.03
N LEU A 108 -12.94 3.62 4.04
CA LEU A 108 -13.40 4.18 2.77
C LEU A 108 -14.74 4.92 2.84
N SER A 109 -15.49 4.73 3.93
CA SER A 109 -16.80 5.33 4.12
C SER A 109 -16.80 6.54 5.06
N GLU A 110 -15.69 6.84 5.72
CA GLU A 110 -15.55 8.00 6.60
C GLU A 110 -14.23 8.76 6.39
N PRO A 111 -14.19 10.09 6.56
CA PRO A 111 -12.98 10.89 6.39
C PRO A 111 -12.11 10.89 7.67
N LYS A 112 -12.02 9.76 8.37
CA LYS A 112 -11.24 9.61 9.61
C LYS A 112 -9.97 8.81 9.36
N ILE A 113 -8.89 9.25 10.00
CA ILE A 113 -7.59 8.58 10.00
C ILE A 113 -7.17 8.33 11.45
N TYR A 114 -6.92 7.07 11.76
CA TYR A 114 -6.49 6.57 13.07
C TYR A 114 -4.97 6.41 13.10
N VAL A 115 -4.35 6.94 14.14
CA VAL A 115 -2.89 6.88 14.33
C VAL A 115 -2.58 5.98 15.52
N PHE A 116 -1.87 4.89 15.26
CA PHE A 116 -1.45 3.90 16.25
C PHE A 116 0.04 4.03 16.55
N ASP A 117 0.42 4.15 17.81
CA ASP A 117 1.82 4.02 18.26
C ASP A 117 2.23 2.56 18.30
N ILE A 118 3.26 2.21 17.53
CA ILE A 118 3.91 0.90 17.53
C ILE A 118 5.36 0.97 18.02
N GLY A 119 5.90 2.17 18.29
CA GLY A 119 7.29 2.33 18.74
C GLY A 119 7.50 2.02 20.22
N THR A 120 6.47 2.20 21.04
CA THR A 120 6.50 1.92 22.49
C THR A 120 6.49 0.41 22.79
N ASP A 121 5.54 -0.31 22.19
CA ASP A 121 5.47 -1.77 22.22
C ASP A 121 4.90 -2.27 20.87
N PRO A 122 5.76 -2.73 19.95
CA PRO A 122 5.31 -3.21 18.64
C PRO A 122 4.38 -4.43 18.73
N GLY A 123 4.39 -5.20 19.82
CA GLY A 123 3.46 -6.32 20.01
C GLY A 123 2.09 -5.89 20.54
N ARG A 124 1.96 -4.64 21.02
CA ARG A 124 0.75 -4.08 21.62
C ARG A 124 0.58 -2.61 21.21
N PRO A 125 0.22 -2.36 19.94
CA PRO A 125 -0.06 -1.01 19.46
C PRO A 125 -1.09 -0.29 20.33
N LYS A 126 -1.07 1.05 20.29
CA LYS A 126 -2.08 1.89 20.98
C LYS A 126 -2.62 2.95 20.04
N LEU A 127 -3.94 3.13 20.00
CA LEU A 127 -4.53 4.29 19.35
C LEU A 127 -4.14 5.54 20.15
N VAL A 128 -3.45 6.48 19.51
CA VAL A 128 -2.97 7.71 20.17
C VAL A 128 -3.59 8.98 19.61
N LYS A 129 -4.17 8.92 18.41
CA LYS A 129 -4.84 10.07 17.78
C LYS A 129 -5.83 9.62 16.71
N THR A 130 -6.88 10.41 16.54
CA THR A 130 -7.77 10.38 15.38
C THR A 130 -7.72 11.74 14.69
N ILE A 131 -7.45 11.76 13.39
CA ILE A 131 -7.52 12.94 12.52
C ILE A 131 -8.86 12.85 11.79
N SER A 132 -9.66 13.91 11.85
CA SER A 132 -11.04 13.92 11.36
C SER A 132 -11.37 15.15 10.51
N ASP A 133 -10.37 15.91 10.07
CA ASP A 133 -10.53 17.15 9.32
C ASP A 133 -10.28 17.00 7.81
N MET A 134 -10.03 15.79 7.30
CA MET A 134 -9.77 15.56 5.86
C MET A 134 -10.88 16.13 4.97
N ALA A 135 -12.14 15.79 5.28
CA ALA A 135 -13.30 16.27 4.53
C ALA A 135 -13.35 17.81 4.51
N ASP A 136 -13.17 18.46 5.66
CA ASP A 136 -13.26 19.91 5.78
C ASP A 136 -12.08 20.63 5.12
N LYS A 137 -10.88 20.03 5.16
CA LYS A 137 -9.65 20.62 4.62
C LYS A 137 -9.52 20.41 3.11
N THR A 138 -10.06 19.34 2.56
CA THR A 138 -9.80 18.95 1.16
C THR A 138 -11.04 18.66 0.33
N GLY A 139 -12.20 18.44 0.95
CA GLY A 139 -13.39 17.92 0.28
C GLY A 139 -13.28 16.44 -0.13
N TYR A 140 -12.27 15.70 0.34
CA TYR A 140 -12.05 14.30 -0.02
C TYR A 140 -12.67 13.33 0.99
N LEU A 141 -12.98 12.13 0.50
CA LEU A 141 -13.55 11.01 1.25
C LEU A 141 -12.85 9.71 0.85
N GLY A 142 -12.83 8.77 1.79
CA GLY A 142 -12.28 7.43 1.58
C GLY A 142 -10.77 7.45 1.42
N PRO A 143 -10.02 7.82 2.48
CA PRO A 143 -8.57 7.72 2.47
C PRO A 143 -8.14 6.25 2.30
N HIS A 144 -7.28 6.02 1.32
CA HIS A 144 -6.88 4.70 0.86
C HIS A 144 -5.37 4.51 1.05
N THR A 145 -4.51 4.83 0.08
CA THR A 145 -3.06 4.64 0.26
C THR A 145 -2.47 5.69 1.20
N TYR A 146 -1.73 5.22 2.21
CA TYR A 146 -0.95 6.04 3.16
C TYR A 146 0.53 5.87 2.86
N TYR A 147 1.17 6.94 2.41
CA TYR A 147 2.54 6.87 1.93
C TYR A 147 3.45 7.82 2.69
N ALA A 148 4.44 7.24 3.36
CA ALA A 148 5.44 8.02 4.09
C ALA A 148 6.21 8.93 3.12
N MET A 149 6.39 10.18 3.51
CA MET A 149 7.27 11.15 2.89
C MET A 149 8.19 11.70 3.99
N PRO A 150 9.35 12.31 3.70
CA PRO A 150 10.23 12.82 4.74
C PRO A 150 9.50 13.83 5.66
N GLY A 151 9.29 13.44 6.92
CA GLY A 151 8.55 14.19 7.95
C GLY A 151 7.05 14.42 7.65
N ARG A 152 6.47 13.68 6.71
CA ARG A 152 5.11 13.90 6.18
C ARG A 152 4.41 12.58 5.87
N MET A 153 3.08 12.63 5.78
CA MET A 153 2.23 11.56 5.28
C MET A 153 1.42 12.07 4.10
N LEU A 154 1.56 11.43 2.93
CA LEU A 154 0.73 11.68 1.76
C LEU A 154 -0.35 10.61 1.70
N VAL A 155 -1.62 11.01 1.62
CA VAL A 155 -2.77 10.13 1.65
C VAL A 155 -3.56 10.27 0.37
N GLN A 156 -3.70 9.20 -0.41
CA GLN A 156 -4.61 9.14 -1.56
C GLN A 156 -6.04 8.95 -1.07
N ALA A 157 -6.99 9.68 -1.62
CA ALA A 157 -8.41 9.43 -1.42
C ALA A 157 -9.04 8.80 -2.68
N LEU A 158 -10.20 8.14 -2.52
CA LEU A 158 -10.95 7.54 -3.64
C LEU A 158 -12.11 8.40 -4.12
N SER A 159 -12.66 9.23 -3.22
CA SER A 159 -13.92 9.95 -3.45
C SER A 159 -13.84 11.39 -2.97
N ASN A 160 -14.96 12.10 -3.15
CA ASN A 160 -15.18 13.43 -2.60
C ASN A 160 -16.48 13.50 -1.78
N THR A 161 -16.62 14.53 -0.95
CA THR A 161 -17.79 14.73 -0.09
C THR A 161 -18.95 15.47 -0.78
N LYS A 162 -18.71 16.08 -1.95
CA LYS A 162 -19.71 16.88 -2.67
C LYS A 162 -20.76 16.01 -3.32
N ASP A 163 -20.34 14.98 -4.04
CA ASP A 163 -21.22 14.11 -4.82
C ASP A 163 -20.92 12.62 -4.65
N LYS A 164 -19.95 12.25 -3.80
CA LYS A 164 -19.53 10.85 -3.59
C LYS A 164 -19.02 10.13 -4.86
N GLY A 165 -18.78 10.87 -5.94
CA GLY A 165 -18.13 10.38 -7.14
C GLY A 165 -16.63 10.15 -6.97
N GLY A 166 -16.01 9.54 -8.00
CA GLY A 166 -14.59 9.15 -7.97
C GLY A 166 -13.59 10.28 -8.18
N ARG A 167 -14.05 11.50 -8.49
CA ARG A 167 -13.14 12.66 -8.63
C ARG A 167 -12.56 13.02 -7.27
N THR A 168 -11.23 13.01 -7.16
CA THR A 168 -10.55 13.06 -5.87
C THR A 168 -9.13 13.64 -5.97
N GLY A 169 -8.28 13.37 -4.99
CA GLY A 169 -6.88 13.77 -4.97
C GLY A 169 -6.12 13.24 -3.76
N MET A 170 -4.96 13.83 -3.52
CA MET A 170 -4.09 13.51 -2.39
C MET A 170 -4.14 14.59 -1.32
N ALA A 171 -4.06 14.19 -0.05
CA ALA A 171 -3.93 15.07 1.10
C ALA A 171 -2.57 14.86 1.79
N LEU A 172 -1.83 15.94 2.01
CA LEU A 172 -0.54 15.93 2.67
C LEU A 172 -0.69 16.42 4.11
N TYR A 173 -0.19 15.62 5.05
CA TYR A 173 -0.12 15.94 6.47
C TYR A 173 1.32 15.94 6.95
N ASN A 174 1.59 16.64 8.04
CA ASN A 174 2.79 16.41 8.83
C ASN A 174 2.63 15.20 9.75
N ASN A 175 3.74 14.66 10.26
CA ASN A 175 3.71 13.49 11.14
C ASN A 175 2.93 13.71 12.45
N ALA A 176 2.74 14.96 12.87
CA ALA A 176 1.89 15.30 14.02
C ALA A 176 0.39 15.27 13.68
N GLY A 177 0.00 15.00 12.44
CA GLY A 177 -1.40 14.98 12.00
C GLY A 177 -1.97 16.33 11.64
N GLY A 178 -1.14 17.35 11.39
CA GLY A 178 -1.58 18.65 10.90
C GLY A 178 -1.64 18.67 9.37
N PHE A 179 -2.75 19.12 8.81
CA PHE A 179 -2.92 19.31 7.36
C PHE A 179 -1.90 20.31 6.81
N VAL A 180 -1.35 20.02 5.63
CA VAL A 180 -0.35 20.87 4.94
C VAL A 180 -0.88 21.36 3.60
N ALA A 181 -1.35 20.46 2.74
CA ALA A 181 -1.80 20.77 1.39
C ALA A 181 -2.68 19.66 0.80
N SER A 182 -3.42 19.97 -0.27
CA SER A 182 -4.10 18.98 -1.10
C SER A 182 -3.71 19.13 -2.57
N TYR A 183 -3.77 18.04 -3.31
CA TYR A 183 -3.40 17.96 -4.72
C TYR A 183 -4.49 17.22 -5.49
N PRO A 184 -5.31 17.89 -6.32
CA PRO A 184 -6.38 17.23 -7.07
C PRO A 184 -5.82 16.36 -8.18
N THR A 185 -6.40 15.18 -8.40
CA THR A 185 -6.08 14.38 -9.58
C THR A 185 -6.55 15.13 -10.84
N PRO A 186 -5.74 15.19 -11.92
CA PRO A 186 -6.12 15.87 -13.16
C PRO A 186 -7.39 15.31 -13.80
N THR A 187 -8.28 16.21 -14.24
CA THR A 187 -9.45 15.90 -15.08
C THR A 187 -9.30 16.40 -16.52
N ASP A 188 -8.18 17.06 -16.80
CA ASP A 188 -7.80 17.60 -18.10
C ASP A 188 -6.65 16.78 -18.70
N GLY A 189 -6.28 17.06 -19.96
CA GLY A 189 -5.16 16.39 -20.62
C GLY A 189 -5.30 14.86 -20.73
N GLY A 190 -6.54 14.33 -20.68
CA GLY A 190 -6.84 12.90 -20.70
C GLY A 190 -6.99 12.24 -19.32
N GLY A 191 -6.87 12.99 -18.22
CA GLY A 191 -7.08 12.46 -16.86
C GLY A 191 -8.56 12.23 -16.55
N ASP A 192 -8.86 11.15 -15.81
CA ASP A 192 -10.21 10.80 -15.36
C ASP A 192 -10.59 11.45 -14.00
N GLY A 193 -9.60 12.02 -13.30
CA GLY A 193 -9.74 12.62 -11.98
C GLY A 193 -9.80 11.63 -10.82
N TYR A 194 -9.62 10.33 -11.08
CA TYR A 194 -9.79 9.27 -10.09
C TYR A 194 -8.49 8.93 -9.36
N GLY A 195 -8.62 8.37 -8.16
CA GLY A 195 -7.49 7.97 -7.33
C GLY A 195 -7.60 6.53 -6.88
N TYR A 196 -6.46 5.91 -6.58
CA TYR A 196 -6.39 4.62 -5.89
C TYR A 196 -5.09 4.50 -5.09
N ASP A 197 -4.02 4.02 -5.71
CA ASP A 197 -2.72 3.82 -5.08
C ASP A 197 -1.76 4.94 -5.48
N LEU A 198 -0.69 5.10 -4.70
CA LEU A 198 0.40 6.00 -5.01
C LEU A 198 1.76 5.41 -4.62
N ALA A 199 2.78 5.63 -5.45
CA ALA A 199 4.12 5.13 -5.19
C ALA A 199 5.22 6.00 -5.83
N VAL A 200 6.35 6.16 -5.14
CA VAL A 200 7.41 7.10 -5.56
C VAL A 200 8.69 6.38 -6.01
N ASN A 201 9.33 6.95 -7.04
CA ASN A 201 10.73 6.71 -7.37
C ASN A 201 11.52 8.02 -7.13
N PRO A 202 12.19 8.16 -5.98
CA PRO A 202 12.92 9.39 -5.62
C PRO A 202 14.06 9.71 -6.59
N ARG A 203 14.72 8.68 -7.14
CA ARG A 203 15.86 8.81 -8.05
C ARG A 203 15.47 9.54 -9.35
N LYS A 204 14.25 9.28 -9.82
CA LYS A 204 13.68 9.89 -11.03
C LYS A 204 12.84 11.13 -10.76
N ASN A 205 12.68 11.53 -9.49
CA ASN A 205 11.75 12.58 -9.10
C ASN A 205 10.31 12.31 -9.58
N VAL A 206 9.88 11.06 -9.48
CA VAL A 206 8.56 10.63 -9.96
C VAL A 206 7.71 10.11 -8.82
N LEU A 207 6.45 10.54 -8.84
CA LEU A 207 5.35 9.94 -8.12
C LEU A 207 4.37 9.39 -9.17
N LEU A 208 3.91 8.16 -9.00
CA LEU A 208 2.82 7.59 -9.77
C LEU A 208 1.57 7.55 -8.90
N THR A 209 0.42 7.85 -9.49
CA THR A 209 -0.89 7.53 -8.92
C THR A 209 -1.69 6.68 -9.90
N SER A 210 -2.52 5.79 -9.39
CA SER A 210 -3.45 4.96 -10.17
C SER A 210 -4.90 5.35 -9.89
N SER A 211 -5.87 4.62 -10.45
CA SER A 211 -7.27 5.07 -10.53
C SER A 211 -8.24 3.92 -10.28
N PHE A 212 -9.24 4.15 -9.42
CA PHE A 212 -10.30 3.17 -9.13
C PHE A 212 -11.70 3.70 -9.44
N THR A 213 -12.58 3.81 -8.46
CA THR A 213 -13.96 4.25 -8.62
C THR A 213 -14.40 5.01 -7.37
N GLY A 214 -15.52 5.73 -7.46
CA GLY A 214 -16.08 6.50 -6.36
C GLY A 214 -16.93 5.66 -5.40
N TYR A 215 -17.29 6.29 -4.28
CA TYR A 215 -18.07 5.71 -3.18
C TYR A 215 -19.36 5.07 -3.67
N ASP A 216 -20.07 5.71 -4.60
CA ASP A 216 -21.34 5.20 -5.13
C ASP A 216 -21.21 3.84 -5.84
N ASN A 217 -20.01 3.49 -6.29
CA ASN A 217 -19.71 2.17 -6.86
C ASN A 217 -19.12 1.24 -5.79
N TYR A 218 -18.04 1.62 -5.08
CA TYR A 218 -17.37 0.68 -4.17
C TYR A 218 -18.17 0.37 -2.89
N MET A 219 -19.14 1.21 -2.52
CA MET A 219 -20.06 0.92 -1.42
C MET A 219 -21.37 0.26 -1.88
N ARG A 220 -21.52 -0.07 -3.16
CA ARG A 220 -22.68 -0.79 -3.70
C ARG A 220 -22.37 -2.29 -3.83
N PRO A 221 -23.36 -3.19 -3.71
CA PRO A 221 -23.15 -4.61 -3.97
C PRO A 221 -22.50 -4.87 -5.33
N LEU A 222 -21.46 -5.71 -5.37
CA LEU A 222 -20.69 -5.96 -6.60
C LEU A 222 -21.58 -6.39 -7.76
N GLY A 223 -22.52 -7.31 -7.52
CA GLY A 223 -23.48 -7.79 -8.51
C GLY A 223 -24.31 -6.68 -9.15
N ASP A 224 -24.65 -5.63 -8.40
CA ASP A 224 -25.42 -4.52 -8.92
C ASP A 224 -24.56 -3.57 -9.75
N VAL A 225 -23.29 -3.38 -9.37
CA VAL A 225 -22.32 -2.55 -10.11
C VAL A 225 -22.02 -3.17 -11.47
N VAL A 226 -21.69 -4.46 -11.50
CA VAL A 226 -21.30 -5.15 -12.76
C VAL A 226 -22.44 -5.24 -13.78
N ASN A 227 -23.69 -5.19 -13.32
CA ASN A 227 -24.88 -5.22 -14.16
C ASN A 227 -25.41 -3.82 -14.53
N ASP A 228 -24.74 -2.75 -14.11
CA ASP A 228 -25.10 -1.36 -14.40
C ASP A 228 -24.08 -0.74 -15.37
N PRO A 229 -24.43 -0.58 -16.67
CA PRO A 229 -23.51 -0.01 -17.67
C PRO A 229 -23.04 1.41 -17.35
N GLU A 230 -23.85 2.22 -16.66
CA GLU A 230 -23.45 3.57 -16.27
C GLU A 230 -22.49 3.54 -15.07
N ALA A 231 -22.69 2.61 -14.14
CA ALA A 231 -21.72 2.37 -13.07
C ALA A 231 -20.37 1.88 -13.62
N MET A 232 -20.39 0.98 -14.60
CA MET A 232 -19.17 0.46 -15.23
C MET A 232 -18.38 1.51 -16.01
N LYS A 233 -19.03 2.58 -16.51
CA LYS A 233 -18.34 3.74 -17.10
C LYS A 233 -17.60 4.59 -16.06
N ARG A 234 -17.95 4.47 -14.76
CA ARG A 234 -17.34 5.23 -13.66
C ARG A 234 -16.20 4.45 -12.99
N PHE A 235 -15.41 3.75 -13.77
CA PHE A 235 -14.14 3.15 -13.34
C PHE A 235 -12.97 3.85 -14.03
N GLY A 236 -11.88 4.02 -13.29
CA GLY A 236 -10.68 4.70 -13.72
C GLY A 236 -9.91 3.86 -14.75
N ASN A 237 -9.26 4.56 -15.66
CA ASN A 237 -8.53 3.95 -16.77
C ASN A 237 -7.17 4.63 -16.98
N THR A 238 -6.67 5.32 -15.96
CA THR A 238 -5.46 6.14 -16.09
C THR A 238 -4.48 5.92 -14.94
N MET A 239 -3.21 6.15 -15.24
CA MET A 239 -2.20 6.43 -14.23
C MET A 239 -1.64 7.83 -14.50
N VAL A 240 -1.22 8.52 -13.44
CA VAL A 240 -0.65 9.87 -13.56
C VAL A 240 0.81 9.85 -13.14
N VAL A 241 1.67 10.40 -13.98
CA VAL A 241 3.07 10.68 -13.67
C VAL A 241 3.16 12.10 -13.13
N TRP A 242 3.65 12.21 -11.91
CA TRP A 242 3.85 13.48 -11.20
C TRP A 242 5.33 13.79 -11.04
N ASP A 243 5.67 15.07 -11.11
CA ASP A 243 6.91 15.59 -10.56
C ASP A 243 6.79 15.60 -9.04
N LEU A 244 7.54 14.72 -8.38
CA LEU A 244 7.43 14.48 -6.94
C LEU A 244 7.79 15.71 -6.12
N LYS A 245 8.89 16.39 -6.46
CA LYS A 245 9.35 17.57 -5.71
C LYS A 245 8.40 18.76 -5.88
N ALA A 246 7.87 18.95 -7.08
CA ALA A 246 6.94 20.05 -7.35
C ALA A 246 5.49 19.71 -6.98
N MET A 247 5.18 18.43 -6.76
CA MET A 247 3.82 17.89 -6.64
C MET A 247 2.91 18.34 -7.79
N LYS A 248 3.42 18.24 -9.02
CA LYS A 248 2.71 18.66 -10.24
C LYS A 248 2.52 17.49 -11.21
N PRO A 249 1.31 17.29 -11.76
CA PRO A 249 1.09 16.29 -12.79
C PRO A 249 1.89 16.68 -14.04
N LYS A 250 2.48 15.68 -14.71
CA LYS A 250 3.31 15.87 -15.91
C LYS A 250 2.75 15.13 -17.11
N GLN A 251 2.20 13.94 -16.89
CA GLN A 251 1.72 13.08 -17.96
C GLN A 251 0.60 12.17 -17.46
N ILE A 252 -0.40 11.96 -18.29
CA ILE A 252 -1.43 10.94 -18.10
C ILE A 252 -1.09 9.74 -18.97
N LEU A 253 -1.11 8.55 -18.38
CA LEU A 253 -0.91 7.27 -19.05
C LEU A 253 -2.26 6.56 -19.15
N ALA A 254 -2.65 6.14 -20.35
CA ALA A 254 -3.81 5.28 -20.53
C ALA A 254 -3.47 3.86 -20.06
N VAL A 255 -4.18 3.38 -19.03
CA VAL A 255 -4.01 2.06 -18.43
C VAL A 255 -5.41 1.49 -18.18
N PRO A 256 -6.10 0.98 -19.23
CA PRO A 256 -7.51 0.61 -19.12
C PRO A 256 -7.78 -0.58 -18.21
N GLY A 257 -8.94 -0.55 -17.55
CA GLY A 257 -9.41 -1.64 -16.70
C GLY A 257 -9.05 -1.50 -15.23
N THR A 258 -8.96 -0.26 -14.73
CA THR A 258 -8.79 0.01 -13.29
C THR A 258 -7.44 -0.46 -12.76
N PRO A 259 -6.36 0.30 -13.03
CA PRO A 259 -5.06 0.03 -12.45
C PRO A 259 -5.13 0.25 -10.94
N LEU A 260 -4.81 -0.80 -10.18
CA LEU A 260 -4.87 -0.77 -8.72
C LEU A 260 -3.48 -0.49 -8.14
N GLU A 261 -2.91 -1.49 -7.48
CA GLU A 261 -1.68 -1.42 -6.70
C GLU A 261 -0.45 -1.17 -7.58
N ILE A 262 0.40 -0.22 -7.19
CA ILE A 262 1.62 0.16 -7.90
C ILE A 262 2.81 -0.38 -7.12
N ARG A 263 3.71 -1.12 -7.79
CA ARG A 263 4.96 -1.61 -7.20
C ARG A 263 6.15 -1.20 -8.06
N TRP A 264 7.04 -0.37 -7.49
CA TRP A 264 8.33 -0.07 -8.10
C TRP A 264 9.30 -1.24 -7.90
N SER A 265 10.13 -1.53 -8.92
CA SER A 265 11.29 -2.38 -8.68
C SER A 265 12.25 -1.71 -7.70
N LEU A 266 12.66 -2.47 -6.69
CA LEU A 266 13.64 -2.03 -5.71
C LEU A 266 15.06 -2.50 -6.04
N ASN A 267 15.23 -3.26 -7.12
CA ASN A 267 16.55 -3.68 -7.57
C ASN A 267 17.40 -2.46 -7.95
N PRO A 268 18.67 -2.35 -7.48
CA PRO A 268 19.51 -1.21 -7.81
C PRO A 268 19.64 -0.97 -9.31
N GLY A 269 19.38 0.26 -9.75
CA GLY A 269 19.44 0.66 -11.15
C GLY A 269 18.13 0.52 -11.91
N ASP A 270 17.15 -0.22 -11.39
CA ASP A 270 15.85 -0.32 -12.03
C ASP A 270 15.04 0.97 -11.88
N ASP A 271 14.35 1.35 -12.96
CA ASP A 271 13.50 2.54 -13.05
C ASP A 271 12.18 2.20 -13.75
N TRP A 272 11.52 1.15 -13.27
CA TRP A 272 10.23 0.67 -13.75
C TRP A 272 9.30 0.30 -12.59
N ALA A 273 8.00 0.42 -12.83
CA ALA A 273 6.94 -0.01 -11.92
C ALA A 273 5.98 -0.95 -12.63
N ILE A 274 5.27 -1.77 -11.86
CA ILE A 274 4.23 -2.66 -12.36
C ILE A 274 2.92 -2.41 -11.62
N THR A 275 1.80 -2.54 -12.33
CA THR A 275 0.44 -2.52 -11.78
C THR A 275 -0.38 -3.65 -12.39
N ALA A 276 -1.41 -4.10 -11.67
CA ALA A 276 -2.45 -4.97 -12.23
C ALA A 276 -3.72 -4.16 -12.50
N THR A 277 -4.45 -4.50 -13.56
CA THR A 277 -5.76 -3.92 -13.88
C THR A 277 -6.86 -4.93 -13.56
N ALA A 278 -7.75 -4.54 -12.64
CA ALA A 278 -8.76 -5.45 -12.08
C ALA A 278 -9.76 -5.94 -13.14
N LEU A 279 -10.30 -5.02 -13.95
CA LEU A 279 -11.40 -5.31 -14.88
C LEU A 279 -10.94 -5.95 -16.18
N THR A 280 -9.69 -5.73 -16.59
CA THR A 280 -9.13 -6.30 -17.83
C THR A 280 -8.21 -7.50 -17.58
N SER A 281 -7.89 -7.79 -16.31
CA SER A 281 -7.02 -8.90 -15.90
C SER A 281 -5.65 -8.87 -16.58
N LYS A 282 -4.99 -7.69 -16.57
CA LYS A 282 -3.68 -7.48 -17.20
C LYS A 282 -2.64 -7.01 -16.20
N LEU A 283 -1.38 -7.32 -16.48
CA LEU A 283 -0.23 -6.63 -15.90
C LEU A 283 0.24 -5.53 -16.85
N TRP A 284 0.53 -4.36 -16.29
CA TRP A 284 1.04 -3.20 -17.00
C TRP A 284 2.39 -2.76 -16.44
N LEU A 285 3.37 -2.60 -17.31
CA LEU A 285 4.68 -2.07 -17.00
C LEU A 285 4.72 -0.56 -17.29
N VAL A 286 5.13 0.22 -16.29
CA VAL A 286 5.41 1.65 -16.42
C VAL A 286 6.92 1.86 -16.41
N LYS A 287 7.48 2.37 -17.50
CA LYS A 287 8.91 2.68 -17.61
C LYS A 287 9.20 3.80 -18.60
N GLN A 288 10.42 4.35 -18.56
CA GLN A 288 10.88 5.27 -19.59
C GLN A 288 11.29 4.53 -20.87
N ASP A 289 10.94 5.10 -22.01
CA ASP A 289 11.50 4.78 -23.32
C ASP A 289 11.86 6.09 -24.03
N LYS A 290 13.13 6.21 -24.45
CA LYS A 290 13.74 7.44 -24.99
C LYS A 290 13.46 8.71 -24.14
N GLY A 291 13.40 8.55 -22.82
CA GLY A 291 13.18 9.64 -21.85
C GLY A 291 11.73 9.96 -21.53
N ALA A 292 10.76 9.44 -22.29
CA ALA A 292 9.33 9.60 -22.01
C ALA A 292 8.79 8.42 -21.20
N TRP A 293 7.92 8.67 -20.23
CA TRP A 293 7.24 7.60 -19.50
C TRP A 293 6.18 6.95 -20.40
N GLN A 294 6.08 5.63 -20.36
CA GLN A 294 5.09 4.85 -21.09
C GLN A 294 4.53 3.78 -20.15
N ALA A 295 3.25 3.45 -20.35
CA ALA A 295 2.63 2.26 -19.78
C ALA A 295 2.37 1.26 -20.92
N LYS A 296 2.72 0.00 -20.72
CA LYS A 296 2.49 -1.08 -21.70
C LYS A 296 1.87 -2.28 -20.99
N GLU A 297 0.85 -2.87 -21.61
CA GLU A 297 0.40 -4.22 -21.23
C GLU A 297 1.53 -5.21 -21.50
N VAL A 298 1.84 -6.06 -20.53
CA VAL A 298 2.95 -7.02 -20.61
C VAL A 298 2.56 -8.47 -20.31
N ALA A 299 1.43 -8.70 -19.63
CA ALA A 299 0.92 -10.06 -19.41
C ALA A 299 -0.59 -10.08 -19.16
N THR A 300 -1.19 -11.25 -19.36
CA THR A 300 -2.56 -11.56 -18.96
C THR A 300 -2.55 -12.36 -17.65
N VAL A 301 -3.51 -12.10 -16.78
CA VAL A 301 -3.66 -12.75 -15.47
C VAL A 301 -4.84 -13.70 -15.49
N GLY A 302 -4.58 -14.99 -15.30
CA GLY A 302 -5.62 -16.02 -15.38
C GLY A 302 -6.35 -16.03 -16.73
N ASP A 303 -7.58 -16.53 -16.73
CA ASP A 303 -8.48 -16.48 -17.88
C ASP A 303 -9.43 -15.28 -17.73
N PRO A 304 -9.27 -14.20 -18.51
CA PRO A 304 -10.12 -13.01 -18.40
C PRO A 304 -11.61 -13.30 -18.58
N ALA A 305 -11.98 -14.36 -19.32
CA ALA A 305 -13.38 -14.75 -19.51
C ALA A 305 -14.03 -15.26 -18.22
N LYS A 306 -13.22 -15.66 -17.23
CA LYS A 306 -13.68 -16.10 -15.90
C LYS A 306 -13.64 -14.98 -14.86
N ILE A 307 -13.26 -13.77 -15.24
CA ILE A 307 -13.24 -12.57 -14.40
C ILE A 307 -12.50 -12.84 -13.07
N PRO A 308 -11.20 -13.19 -13.11
CA PRO A 308 -10.46 -13.56 -11.90
C PRO A 308 -10.31 -12.38 -10.93
N LEU A 309 -10.32 -11.14 -11.44
CA LEU A 309 -10.24 -9.87 -10.71
C LEU A 309 -8.93 -9.75 -9.90
N PRO A 310 -7.80 -9.38 -10.55
CA PRO A 310 -6.56 -9.05 -9.84
C PRO A 310 -6.75 -7.86 -8.91
N VAL A 311 -6.40 -8.02 -7.63
CA VAL A 311 -6.68 -7.00 -6.60
C VAL A 311 -5.45 -6.51 -5.84
N ASP A 312 -4.43 -7.35 -5.64
CA ASP A 312 -3.18 -6.93 -5.00
C ASP A 312 -1.97 -7.68 -5.56
N ILE A 313 -0.81 -7.02 -5.48
CA ILE A 313 0.49 -7.52 -5.93
C ILE A 313 1.60 -7.23 -4.91
N SER A 314 2.52 -8.18 -4.75
CA SER A 314 3.72 -8.05 -3.94
C SER A 314 4.95 -8.44 -4.76
N ILE A 315 5.79 -7.45 -5.08
CA ILE A 315 7.04 -7.67 -5.82
C ILE A 315 8.12 -8.24 -4.90
N THR A 316 8.99 -9.10 -5.41
CA THR A 316 10.13 -9.60 -4.65
C THR A 316 11.22 -8.53 -4.53
N ARG A 317 12.07 -8.66 -3.51
CA ARG A 317 13.10 -7.66 -3.19
C ARG A 317 14.09 -7.42 -4.32
N ASP A 318 14.43 -8.49 -5.04
CA ASP A 318 15.32 -8.44 -6.20
C ASP A 318 14.62 -8.01 -7.49
N GLY A 319 13.32 -7.69 -7.45
CA GLY A 319 12.54 -7.24 -8.60
C GLY A 319 12.25 -8.35 -9.63
N LYS A 320 12.57 -9.61 -9.34
CA LYS A 320 12.48 -10.73 -10.30
C LYS A 320 11.24 -11.59 -10.15
N GLY A 321 10.42 -11.37 -9.14
CA GLY A 321 9.19 -12.10 -8.89
C GLY A 321 8.04 -11.19 -8.54
N LEU A 322 6.82 -11.64 -8.85
CA LEU A 322 5.60 -10.95 -8.48
C LEU A 322 4.57 -11.95 -7.97
N TRP A 323 4.22 -11.82 -6.71
CA TRP A 323 3.01 -12.43 -6.19
C TRP A 323 1.81 -11.59 -6.59
N LEU A 324 0.72 -12.24 -6.98
CA LEU A 324 -0.53 -11.60 -7.38
C LEU A 324 -1.71 -12.41 -6.85
N ASN A 325 -2.69 -11.72 -6.27
CA ASN A 325 -3.94 -12.34 -5.84
C ASN A 325 -5.10 -11.97 -6.78
N THR A 326 -5.91 -12.96 -7.13
CA THR A 326 -7.16 -12.81 -7.88
C THR A 326 -8.35 -13.13 -6.98
N PHE A 327 -9.22 -12.15 -6.80
CA PHE A 327 -10.24 -12.18 -5.76
C PHE A 327 -11.35 -13.18 -6.02
N MET A 328 -11.89 -13.20 -7.25
CA MET A 328 -13.09 -13.98 -7.56
C MET A 328 -12.83 -15.48 -7.56
N ASP A 329 -11.66 -15.91 -8.00
CA ASP A 329 -11.25 -17.32 -8.06
C ASP A 329 -10.47 -17.77 -6.81
N GLY A 330 -10.14 -16.87 -5.89
CA GLY A 330 -9.43 -17.20 -4.66
C GLY A 330 -7.99 -17.66 -4.88
N THR A 331 -7.37 -17.28 -6.00
CA THR A 331 -6.08 -17.81 -6.44
C THR A 331 -4.94 -16.85 -6.17
N THR A 332 -3.85 -17.38 -5.61
CA THR A 332 -2.55 -16.73 -5.54
C THR A 332 -1.67 -17.22 -6.67
N ARG A 333 -1.08 -16.28 -7.41
CA ARG A 333 -0.30 -16.50 -8.62
C ARG A 333 1.11 -15.96 -8.41
N TYR A 334 2.08 -16.58 -9.07
CA TYR A 334 3.45 -16.07 -9.13
C TYR A 334 3.88 -15.86 -10.58
N PHE A 335 4.45 -14.69 -10.85
CA PHE A 335 5.06 -14.35 -12.12
C PHE A 335 6.58 -14.20 -11.96
N ASP A 336 7.32 -14.78 -12.89
CA ASP A 336 8.72 -14.44 -13.15
C ASP A 336 8.79 -13.09 -13.87
N LEU A 337 9.43 -12.11 -13.23
CA LEU A 337 9.70 -10.76 -13.70
C LEU A 337 11.16 -10.55 -14.14
N SER A 338 11.95 -11.61 -14.33
CA SER A 338 13.34 -11.48 -14.82
C SER A 338 13.42 -10.71 -16.15
N ASN A 339 12.36 -10.76 -16.96
CA ASN A 339 12.10 -9.79 -18.02
C ASN A 339 10.76 -9.08 -17.74
N PRO A 340 10.75 -7.84 -17.21
CA PRO A 340 9.52 -7.15 -16.87
C PRO A 340 8.69 -6.74 -18.10
N GLU A 341 9.26 -6.75 -19.31
CA GLU A 341 8.50 -6.54 -20.56
C GLU A 341 7.74 -7.77 -21.04
N ALA A 342 8.05 -8.96 -20.51
CA ALA A 342 7.33 -10.19 -20.82
C ALA A 342 7.26 -11.12 -19.58
N PRO A 343 6.54 -10.71 -18.52
CA PRO A 343 6.31 -11.55 -17.34
C PRO A 343 5.72 -12.90 -17.70
N LYS A 344 6.12 -13.94 -16.98
CA LYS A 344 5.58 -15.30 -17.18
C LYS A 344 4.97 -15.80 -15.89
N GLN A 345 3.69 -16.20 -15.92
CA GLN A 345 3.10 -16.91 -14.79
C GLN A 345 3.76 -18.30 -14.70
N THR A 346 4.40 -18.61 -13.57
CA THR A 346 5.10 -19.90 -13.37
C THR A 346 4.48 -20.74 -12.28
N TYR A 347 3.54 -20.18 -11.51
CA TYR A 347 2.87 -20.88 -10.41
C TYR A 347 1.49 -20.27 -10.14
N GLU A 348 0.56 -21.11 -9.68
CA GLU A 348 -0.73 -20.69 -9.11
C GLU A 348 -1.22 -21.71 -8.08
N LYS A 349 -1.98 -21.23 -7.09
CA LYS A 349 -2.65 -22.07 -6.09
C LYS A 349 -3.91 -21.37 -5.59
N VAL A 350 -5.01 -22.12 -5.46
CA VAL A 350 -6.19 -21.66 -4.73
C VAL A 350 -5.85 -21.60 -3.24
N THR A 351 -5.83 -20.41 -2.67
CA THR A 351 -5.42 -20.13 -1.28
C THR A 351 -6.59 -19.66 -0.40
N GLY A 352 -7.78 -19.51 -0.98
CA GLY A 352 -9.05 -19.32 -0.28
C GLY A 352 -10.24 -19.35 -1.22
N LYS A 353 -11.45 -19.16 -0.70
CA LYS A 353 -12.66 -18.95 -1.54
C LYS A 353 -12.67 -17.56 -2.17
N GLN A 354 -12.09 -16.60 -1.48
CA GLN A 354 -11.74 -15.27 -1.96
C GLN A 354 -10.38 -14.89 -1.35
N VAL A 355 -9.57 -14.12 -2.07
CA VAL A 355 -8.31 -13.59 -1.55
C VAL A 355 -8.13 -12.15 -2.00
N ASN A 356 -7.57 -11.32 -1.12
CA ASN A 356 -7.23 -9.95 -1.46
C ASN A 356 -5.76 -9.66 -1.19
N MET A 357 -5.43 -9.06 -0.06
CA MET A 357 -4.09 -8.50 0.14
C MET A 357 -3.04 -9.62 0.25
N ILE A 358 -1.86 -9.33 -0.28
CA ILE A 358 -0.69 -10.20 -0.29
C ILE A 358 0.54 -9.43 0.18
N SER A 359 1.34 -10.05 1.01
CA SER A 359 2.61 -9.47 1.45
C SER A 359 3.66 -10.54 1.59
N GLN A 360 4.76 -10.39 0.85
CA GLN A 360 5.93 -11.25 1.02
C GLN A 360 6.62 -10.94 2.36
N SER A 361 7.09 -11.96 3.06
CA SER A 361 7.99 -11.76 4.21
C SER A 361 9.27 -11.09 3.79
N TRP A 362 9.94 -10.47 4.76
CA TRP A 362 11.21 -9.81 4.51
C TRP A 362 12.26 -10.79 3.97
N ASP A 363 12.42 -11.97 4.57
CA ASP A 363 13.39 -12.95 4.06
C ASP A 363 13.01 -13.61 2.71
N GLY A 364 11.84 -13.26 2.13
CA GLY A 364 11.35 -13.80 0.87
C GLY A 364 10.84 -15.24 0.92
N LYS A 365 10.78 -15.87 2.11
CA LYS A 365 10.46 -17.30 2.29
C LYS A 365 9.01 -17.55 2.68
N ARG A 366 8.22 -16.51 2.90
CA ARG A 366 6.81 -16.61 3.26
C ARG A 366 5.98 -15.60 2.50
N VAL A 367 4.68 -15.88 2.44
CA VAL A 367 3.67 -15.00 1.89
C VAL A 367 2.51 -14.98 2.89
N TYR A 368 2.06 -13.78 3.23
CA TYR A 368 0.88 -13.55 4.06
C TYR A 368 -0.27 -13.13 3.15
N ILE A 369 -1.47 -13.66 3.42
CA ILE A 369 -2.66 -13.42 2.61
C ILE A 369 -3.85 -13.14 3.52
N THR A 370 -4.60 -12.09 3.21
CA THR A 370 -5.91 -11.82 3.80
C THR A 370 -7.00 -11.89 2.74
N SER A 371 -8.25 -12.05 3.17
CA SER A 371 -9.34 -12.43 2.27
C SER A 371 -10.26 -11.29 1.83
N SER A 372 -10.45 -10.24 2.64
CA SER A 372 -11.49 -9.23 2.38
C SER A 372 -11.05 -8.17 1.38
N LEU A 373 -11.94 -7.83 0.43
CA LEU A 373 -11.78 -6.71 -0.49
C LEU A 373 -12.60 -5.50 -0.04
N LEU A 374 -13.92 -5.61 -0.06
CA LEU A 374 -14.87 -4.58 0.37
C LEU A 374 -16.08 -5.32 0.97
N ALA A 375 -16.72 -4.79 2.01
CA ALA A 375 -17.82 -5.47 2.69
C ALA A 375 -18.94 -5.89 1.75
N ASN A 376 -19.24 -5.05 0.75
CA ASN A 376 -20.33 -5.28 -0.21
C ASN A 376 -19.88 -6.05 -1.47
N TRP A 377 -18.59 -6.38 -1.58
CA TRP A 377 -18.03 -7.16 -2.69
C TRP A 377 -17.54 -8.53 -2.24
N ASP A 378 -17.20 -8.68 -0.97
CA ASP A 378 -16.96 -9.96 -0.30
C ASP A 378 -18.10 -10.94 -0.60
N LYS A 379 -17.72 -12.19 -0.86
CA LYS A 379 -18.66 -13.29 -1.05
C LYS A 379 -19.52 -13.44 0.19
N GLY A 380 -20.76 -13.87 -0.01
CA GLY A 380 -21.70 -14.16 1.07
C GLY A 380 -21.69 -15.65 1.48
N GLY A 381 -22.43 -15.96 2.54
CA GLY A 381 -22.70 -17.36 2.94
C GLY A 381 -21.44 -18.14 3.29
N ALA A 382 -21.37 -19.40 2.84
CA ALA A 382 -20.28 -20.32 3.15
C ALA A 382 -18.94 -19.93 2.50
N ASP A 383 -18.97 -19.09 1.46
CA ASP A 383 -17.75 -18.63 0.76
C ASP A 383 -17.18 -17.31 1.34
N ASN A 384 -17.84 -16.72 2.35
CA ASN A 384 -17.39 -15.51 3.05
C ASN A 384 -16.24 -15.79 4.04
N GLU A 385 -15.15 -16.35 3.55
CA GLU A 385 -13.98 -16.63 4.39
C GLU A 385 -13.31 -15.32 4.86
N GLN A 386 -13.04 -15.21 6.17
CA GLN A 386 -12.36 -14.05 6.76
C GLN A 386 -11.12 -14.52 7.51
N PHE A 387 -9.93 -14.31 6.94
CA PHE A 387 -8.70 -14.87 7.50
C PHE A 387 -7.45 -14.02 7.30
N LEU A 388 -6.43 -14.35 8.09
CA LEU A 388 -5.02 -14.21 7.74
C LEU A 388 -4.42 -15.62 7.61
N ARG A 389 -3.86 -15.94 6.46
CA ARG A 389 -3.09 -17.18 6.23
C ARG A 389 -1.64 -16.85 5.96
N GLY A 390 -0.74 -17.61 6.59
CA GLY A 390 0.69 -17.54 6.31
C GLY A 390 1.14 -18.79 5.57
N PHE A 391 1.83 -18.62 4.45
CA PHE A 391 2.37 -19.69 3.63
C PHE A 391 3.89 -19.66 3.63
N ARG A 392 4.53 -20.83 3.57
CA ARG A 392 5.96 -20.98 3.29
C ARG A 392 6.14 -21.21 1.80
N TRP A 393 7.14 -20.56 1.23
CA TRP A 393 7.55 -20.73 -0.16
C TRP A 393 8.93 -21.40 -0.20
N ASP A 394 9.01 -22.57 -0.83
CA ASP A 394 10.27 -23.33 -1.00
C ASP A 394 10.90 -23.14 -2.39
N GLY A 395 10.33 -22.27 -3.22
CA GLY A 395 10.70 -22.07 -4.62
C GLY A 395 9.87 -22.88 -5.62
N LYS A 396 8.98 -23.76 -5.14
CA LYS A 396 8.14 -24.64 -5.97
C LYS A 396 6.68 -24.68 -5.53
N GLU A 397 6.41 -24.71 -4.22
CA GLU A 397 5.06 -24.88 -3.67
C GLU A 397 4.81 -23.97 -2.46
N LEU A 398 3.62 -23.37 -2.41
CA LEU A 398 3.13 -22.69 -1.22
C LEU A 398 2.54 -23.70 -0.23
N THR A 399 3.16 -23.87 0.93
CA THR A 399 2.62 -24.71 2.01
C THR A 399 2.04 -23.83 3.11
N GLN A 400 0.75 -23.98 3.42
CA GLN A 400 0.12 -23.24 4.51
C GLN A 400 0.79 -23.61 5.84
N ALA A 401 1.23 -22.59 6.58
CA ALA A 401 1.92 -22.74 7.85
C ALA A 401 1.01 -22.45 9.05
N PHE A 402 0.10 -21.49 8.91
CA PHE A 402 -0.92 -21.19 9.90
C PHE A 402 -2.12 -20.50 9.25
N GLU A 403 -3.21 -20.45 10.02
CA GLU A 403 -4.39 -19.65 9.73
C GLU A 403 -4.88 -19.01 11.02
N VAL A 404 -5.28 -17.75 10.91
CA VAL A 404 -6.12 -17.06 11.89
C VAL A 404 -7.46 -16.84 11.22
N ASP A 405 -8.51 -17.51 11.70
CA ASP A 405 -9.89 -17.30 11.27
C ASP A 405 -10.45 -16.08 12.02
N PHE A 406 -10.61 -14.96 11.31
CA PHE A 406 -11.06 -13.71 11.90
C PHE A 406 -12.55 -13.73 12.26
N THR A 407 -13.33 -14.67 11.72
CA THR A 407 -14.72 -14.88 12.14
C THR A 407 -14.76 -15.60 13.49
N GLN A 408 -14.01 -16.70 13.62
CA GLN A 408 -13.94 -17.47 14.87
C GLN A 408 -13.33 -16.66 16.02
N GLU A 409 -12.27 -15.89 15.73
CA GLU A 409 -11.63 -14.98 16.69
C GLU A 409 -12.43 -13.70 16.94
N LYS A 410 -13.58 -13.51 16.26
CA LYS A 410 -14.48 -12.35 16.38
C LYS A 410 -13.80 -11.01 16.10
N LEU A 411 -12.92 -10.97 15.11
CA LEU A 411 -12.10 -9.81 14.77
C LEU A 411 -12.73 -8.94 13.67
N GLY A 412 -13.48 -9.55 12.75
CA GLY A 412 -14.10 -8.88 11.60
C GLY A 412 -13.55 -9.39 10.27
N ARG A 413 -13.40 -8.49 9.28
CA ARG A 413 -12.92 -8.80 7.94
C ARG A 413 -11.46 -8.35 7.78
N ALA A 414 -10.55 -9.29 7.50
CA ALA A 414 -9.12 -9.01 7.41
C ALA A 414 -8.76 -8.36 6.05
N HIS A 415 -8.16 -7.16 6.07
CA HIS A 415 -7.82 -6.41 4.86
C HIS A 415 -6.29 -6.13 4.76
N HIS A 416 -5.81 -4.90 4.98
CA HIS A 416 -4.40 -4.54 4.70
C HIS A 416 -3.48 -5.05 5.80
N MET A 417 -2.31 -5.52 5.38
CA MET A 417 -1.22 -5.98 6.24
C MET A 417 -0.04 -5.02 6.26
N LYS A 418 0.63 -4.93 7.41
CA LYS A 418 1.98 -4.36 7.54
C LYS A 418 2.84 -5.21 8.46
N LEU A 419 4.11 -5.38 8.09
CA LEU A 419 5.04 -6.21 8.84
C LEU A 419 5.75 -5.41 9.95
N GLY A 420 5.92 -6.02 11.12
CA GLY A 420 6.53 -5.42 12.30
C GLY A 420 7.60 -6.29 12.93
N SER A 421 8.47 -5.69 13.74
CA SER A 421 9.46 -6.42 14.54
C SER A 421 9.58 -5.83 15.94
N LYS A 422 9.96 -6.69 16.89
CA LYS A 422 10.34 -6.30 18.25
C LYS A 422 11.55 -5.38 18.27
N SER A 423 12.41 -5.45 17.25
CA SER A 423 13.59 -4.58 17.10
C SER A 423 13.24 -3.10 16.92
N LEU A 424 11.98 -2.77 16.58
CA LEU A 424 11.49 -1.40 16.47
C LEU A 424 11.24 -0.72 17.82
N ARG A 425 11.25 -1.48 18.91
CA ARG A 425 11.01 -0.95 20.25
C ARG A 425 12.06 0.11 20.55
N SER A 426 11.61 1.34 20.73
CA SER A 426 12.51 2.41 21.18
C SER A 426 12.86 2.16 22.64
N ALA A 427 14.11 2.41 23.04
CA ALA A 427 14.45 2.45 24.47
C ALA A 427 13.51 3.45 25.18
N PRO A 428 13.03 3.15 26.39
CA PRO A 428 12.22 4.12 27.13
C PRO A 428 12.99 5.44 27.22
N SER A 429 12.33 6.55 26.87
CA SER A 429 12.90 7.87 27.10
C SER A 429 13.25 7.97 28.58
N ALA A 430 14.52 8.23 28.89
CA ALA A 430 14.91 8.63 30.24
C ALA A 430 14.03 9.85 30.61
N GLN A 431 13.27 9.71 31.69
CA GLN A 431 12.40 10.77 32.22
C GLN A 431 13.22 11.95 32.68
#